data_AF-A0A821U2A0-F1
#
_entry.id   AF-A0A821U2A0-F1
#
_cell.length_a   1.000
_cell.length_b   1.000
_cell.length_c   1.000
_cell.angle_alpha   90.00
_cell.angle_beta   90.00
_cell.angle_gamma   90.00
#
_symmetry.space_group_name_H-M   'P 1'
#
loop_
_entity.id
_entity.type
_entity.pdbx_description
1 polymer ?
#
loop_
_entity_poly.entity_id
_entity_poly.type
_entity_poly.pdbx_seq_one_letter_code
_entity_poly.pdbx_strand_id
1 'polypeptide(L)'
;VYIHTHKGILIEVNPQTRIPRTFDRFAGLMVQLLHKLSIRSQDSVQGGIKLLKVIKNPITDHFPVGCKKISTSFSVTSSHLVNIRDYVSDECEADQPVVFVIGAMAKGSVNVDYNEDTISISSYPLSAALTCAKVCAAFEDKWGVL
;
A
#
# COMPACT_ATOMS: atom_id res chain seq x y z
N VAL A 1 -4.97 1.04 -3.64
CA VAL A 1 -4.29 0.47 -2.45
C VAL A 1 -4.60 -1.01 -2.39
N TYR A 2 -3.61 -1.85 -2.08
CA TYR A 2 -3.79 -3.28 -1.89
C TYR A 2 -3.39 -3.68 -0.48
N ILE A 3 -4.09 -4.66 0.10
CA ILE A 3 -3.79 -5.23 1.41
C ILE A 3 -3.55 -6.72 1.23
N HIS A 4 -2.34 -7.18 1.57
CA HIS A 4 -2.00 -8.58 1.59
C HIS A 4 -1.88 -9.06 3.04
N THR A 5 -2.76 -9.99 3.43
CA THR A 5 -2.83 -10.51 4.79
C THR A 5 -1.83 -11.66 5.00
N HIS A 6 -1.47 -11.94 6.27
CA HIS A 6 -0.60 -13.07 6.60
C HIS A 6 -1.17 -14.45 6.18
N LYS A 7 -2.50 -14.56 5.98
CA LYS A 7 -3.15 -15.80 5.49
C LYS A 7 -3.20 -15.89 3.97
N GLY A 8 -2.49 -15.00 3.25
CA GLY A 8 -2.48 -14.98 1.79
C GLY A 8 -3.77 -14.43 1.16
N ILE A 9 -4.64 -13.77 1.92
CA ILE A 9 -5.82 -13.10 1.34
C ILE A 9 -5.38 -11.75 0.79
N LEU A 10 -5.67 -11.51 -0.48
CA LEU A 10 -5.39 -10.24 -1.16
C LEU A 10 -6.67 -9.43 -1.32
N ILE A 11 -6.63 -8.17 -0.89
CA ILE A 11 -7.76 -7.25 -0.89
C ILE A 11 -7.40 -6.01 -1.70
N GLU A 12 -8.26 -5.67 -2.65
CA GLU A 12 -8.23 -4.42 -3.40
C GLU A 12 -9.13 -3.39 -2.70
N VAL A 13 -8.59 -2.18 -2.52
CA VAL A 13 -9.31 -1.04 -1.94
C VAL A 13 -9.51 0.03 -3.01
N ASN A 14 -10.78 0.30 -3.32
CA ASN A 14 -11.18 1.35 -4.23
C ASN A 14 -10.87 2.73 -3.62
N PRO A 15 -10.30 3.70 -4.37
CA PRO A 15 -10.00 5.05 -3.89
C PRO A 15 -11.18 5.80 -3.27
N GLN A 16 -12.42 5.51 -3.68
CA GLN A 16 -13.63 6.15 -3.14
C GLN A 16 -14.04 5.61 -1.76
N THR A 17 -13.36 4.58 -1.25
CA THR A 17 -13.69 3.94 0.02
C THR A 17 -13.38 4.84 1.20
N ARG A 18 -14.42 5.24 1.95
CA ARG A 18 -14.25 5.87 3.27
C ARG A 18 -14.05 4.80 4.34
N ILE A 19 -12.81 4.64 4.82
CA ILE A 19 -12.49 3.72 5.91
C ILE A 19 -13.07 4.24 7.24
N PRO A 20 -13.80 3.41 8.01
CA PRO A 20 -14.29 3.79 9.33
C PRO A 20 -13.16 4.24 10.26
N ARG A 21 -13.36 5.37 10.94
CA ARG A 21 -12.33 5.99 11.81
C ARG A 21 -12.19 5.32 13.19
N THR A 22 -13.15 4.48 13.59
CA THR A 22 -13.11 3.74 14.85
C THR A 22 -12.79 2.28 14.59
N PHE A 23 -11.95 1.69 15.45
CA PHE A 23 -11.49 0.33 15.29
C PHE A 23 -12.64 -0.68 15.23
N ASP A 24 -13.63 -0.60 16.12
CA ASP A 24 -14.73 -1.58 16.16
C ASP A 24 -15.54 -1.62 14.87
N ARG A 25 -15.79 -0.45 14.26
CA ARG A 25 -16.48 -0.36 12.98
C ARG A 25 -15.61 -0.87 11.84
N PHE A 26 -14.31 -0.57 11.87
CA PHE A 26 -13.35 -1.12 10.91
C PHE A 26 -13.27 -2.64 11.00
N ALA A 27 -13.22 -3.20 12.21
CA ALA A 27 -13.20 -4.64 12.45
C ALA A 27 -14.48 -5.31 11.92
N GLY A 28 -15.65 -4.75 12.22
CA GLY A 28 -16.93 -5.22 11.66
C GLY A 28 -16.96 -5.20 10.13
N LEU A 29 -16.43 -4.13 9.52
CA LEU A 29 -16.29 -4.03 8.06
C LEU A 29 -15.37 -5.13 7.49
N MET A 30 -14.23 -5.40 8.13
CA MET A 30 -13.30 -6.45 7.69
C MET A 30 -13.90 -7.85 7.82
N VAL A 31 -14.65 -8.12 8.90
CA VAL A 31 -15.40 -9.38 9.05
C VAL A 31 -16.39 -9.55 7.91
N GLN A 32 -17.18 -8.51 7.61
CA GLN A 32 -18.12 -8.53 6.49
C GLN A 32 -17.41 -8.76 5.15
N LEU A 33 -16.26 -8.12 4.93
CA LEU A 33 -15.46 -8.30 3.72
C LEU A 33 -15.01 -9.75 3.55
N LEU A 34 -14.51 -10.38 4.60
CA LEU A 34 -14.02 -11.75 4.54
C LEU A 34 -15.15 -12.77 4.36
N HIS A 35 -16.34 -12.52 4.90
CA HIS A 35 -17.51 -13.38 4.70
C HIS A 35 -18.13 -13.24 3.30
N LYS A 36 -18.24 -12.01 2.78
CA LYS A 36 -18.94 -11.73 1.51
C LYS A 36 -18.00 -11.60 0.31
N LEU A 37 -16.68 -11.62 0.54
CA LEU A 37 -15.60 -11.39 -0.43
C LEU A 37 -15.63 -10.03 -1.15
N SER A 38 -16.65 -9.21 -0.92
CA SER A 38 -16.75 -7.86 -1.45
C SER A 38 -17.72 -7.00 -0.64
N ILE A 39 -17.49 -5.69 -0.65
CA ILE A 39 -18.36 -4.67 -0.07
C ILE A 39 -18.68 -3.67 -1.16
N ARG A 40 -19.97 -3.33 -1.29
CA ARG A 40 -20.48 -2.39 -2.30
C ARG A 40 -20.95 -1.12 -1.62
N SER A 41 -20.91 -0.02 -2.38
CA SER A 41 -21.60 1.22 -1.98
C SER A 41 -23.10 0.95 -1.79
N GLN A 42 -23.71 1.69 -0.86
CA GLN A 42 -25.15 1.64 -0.60
C GLN A 42 -25.98 2.38 -1.66
N ASP A 43 -25.33 3.11 -2.56
CA ASP A 43 -26.03 3.93 -3.55
C ASP A 43 -26.75 3.07 -4.60
N SER A 44 -28.02 3.41 -4.84
CA SER A 44 -29.11 2.49 -5.15
C SER A 44 -29.48 2.38 -6.63
N VAL A 45 -28.51 2.47 -7.54
CA VAL A 45 -28.77 2.29 -8.98
C VAL A 45 -27.85 1.19 -9.54
N GLN A 46 -28.45 0.05 -9.86
CA GLN A 46 -27.87 -1.07 -10.63
C GLN A 46 -26.49 -1.56 -10.18
N GLY A 47 -26.41 -2.09 -8.95
CA GLY A 47 -25.26 -2.88 -8.51
C GLY A 47 -24.03 -2.02 -8.19
N GLY A 48 -24.16 -1.21 -7.14
CA GLY A 48 -23.17 -0.25 -6.67
C GLY A 48 -21.71 -0.73 -6.72
N ILE A 49 -20.83 0.25 -6.93
CA ILE A 49 -19.38 0.10 -7.06
C ILE A 49 -18.83 -0.75 -5.90
N LYS A 50 -18.00 -1.74 -6.22
CA LYS A 50 -17.28 -2.52 -5.21
C LYS A 50 -16.20 -1.63 -4.61
N LEU A 51 -16.37 -1.28 -3.34
CA LEU A 51 -15.45 -0.45 -2.58
C LEU A 51 -14.26 -1.28 -2.07
N LEU A 52 -14.55 -2.47 -1.56
CA LEU A 52 -13.55 -3.45 -1.12
C LEU A 52 -13.84 -4.78 -1.80
N LYS A 53 -12.79 -5.47 -2.25
CA LYS A 53 -12.94 -6.75 -2.95
C LYS A 53 -11.75 -7.65 -2.64
N VAL A 54 -12.03 -8.90 -2.31
CA VAL A 54 -11.02 -9.96 -2.29
C VAL A 54 -10.70 -10.37 -3.72
N ILE A 55 -9.43 -10.33 -4.07
CA ILE A 55 -8.90 -10.64 -5.41
C ILE A 55 -7.97 -11.86 -5.34
N LYS A 56 -7.70 -12.45 -6.51
CA LYS A 56 -6.82 -13.62 -6.61
C LYS A 56 -5.36 -13.22 -6.53
N ASN A 57 -4.55 -14.06 -5.89
CA ASN A 57 -3.10 -13.99 -5.99
C ASN A 57 -2.61 -14.49 -7.36
N PRO A 58 -1.39 -14.10 -7.78
CA PRO A 58 -0.44 -13.19 -7.10
C PRO A 58 -0.80 -11.71 -7.26
N ILE A 59 -0.26 -10.85 -6.38
CA ILE A 59 -0.47 -9.39 -6.45
C ILE A 59 0.12 -8.77 -7.73
N THR A 60 1.17 -9.38 -8.28
CA THR A 60 1.86 -8.92 -9.49
C THR A 60 0.95 -8.81 -10.71
N ASP A 61 -0.10 -9.63 -10.79
CA ASP A 61 -1.07 -9.62 -11.90
C ASP A 61 -1.96 -8.37 -11.90
N HIS A 62 -2.02 -7.65 -10.78
CA HIS A 62 -2.85 -6.44 -10.60
C HIS A 62 -2.03 -5.15 -10.66
N PHE A 63 -0.72 -5.26 -10.89
CA PHE A 63 0.14 -4.10 -11.08
C PHE A 63 0.08 -3.58 -12.52
N PRO A 64 0.20 -2.26 -12.72
CA PRO A 64 0.32 -1.70 -14.06
C PRO A 64 1.65 -2.10 -14.70
N VAL A 65 1.66 -2.16 -16.03
CA VAL A 65 2.84 -2.55 -16.81
C VAL A 65 3.96 -1.55 -16.59
N GLY A 66 5.20 -2.06 -16.48
CA GLY A 66 6.37 -1.22 -16.28
C GLY A 66 6.48 -0.60 -14.90
N CYS A 67 5.72 -1.05 -13.89
CA CYS A 67 5.85 -0.47 -12.56
C CYS A 67 7.14 -0.91 -11.84
N LYS A 68 7.80 0.03 -11.17
CA LYS A 68 8.93 -0.27 -10.26
C LYS A 68 8.39 -0.74 -8.91
N LYS A 69 8.95 -1.81 -8.33
CA LYS A 69 8.48 -2.39 -7.06
C LYS A 69 9.54 -2.22 -5.98
N ILE A 70 9.26 -1.35 -5.01
CA ILE A 70 10.20 -0.97 -3.96
C ILE A 70 9.67 -1.46 -2.63
N SER A 71 10.49 -2.21 -1.90
CA SER A 71 10.19 -2.62 -0.53
C SER A 71 10.78 -1.63 0.46
N THR A 72 10.04 -1.33 1.53
CA THR A 72 10.57 -0.54 2.66
C THR A 72 10.94 -1.47 3.80
N SER A 73 12.18 -1.41 4.26
CA SER A 73 12.65 -2.19 5.41
C SER A 73 13.63 -1.39 6.25
N PHE A 74 13.49 -1.49 7.57
CA PHE A 74 14.43 -0.88 8.51
C PHE A 74 15.74 -1.67 8.63
N SER A 75 15.68 -2.99 8.42
CA SER A 75 16.82 -3.91 8.64
C SER A 75 17.86 -3.89 7.52
N VAL A 76 17.72 -3.00 6.54
CA VAL A 76 18.68 -2.89 5.43
C VAL A 76 19.96 -2.22 5.94
N THR A 77 21.10 -2.62 5.38
CA THR A 77 22.41 -1.98 5.62
C THR A 77 22.30 -0.46 5.42
N SER A 78 23.04 0.30 6.23
CA SER A 78 23.08 1.77 6.20
C SER A 78 23.40 2.38 4.82
N SER A 79 23.95 1.61 3.89
CA SER A 79 24.18 2.00 2.49
C SER A 79 22.91 2.23 1.67
N HIS A 80 21.74 1.76 2.13
CA HIS A 80 20.44 1.97 1.46
C HIS A 80 19.52 2.90 2.27
N LEU A 81 20.09 3.71 3.16
CA LEU A 81 19.38 4.80 3.79
C LEU A 81 19.25 5.96 2.79
N VAL A 82 18.03 6.26 2.38
CA VAL A 82 17.75 7.27 1.37
C VAL A 82 16.81 8.34 1.92
N ASN A 83 17.01 9.58 1.47
CA ASN A 83 15.98 10.59 1.59
C ASN A 83 14.89 10.27 0.57
N ILE A 84 13.67 10.02 1.06
CA ILE A 84 12.55 9.60 0.19
C ILE A 84 12.19 10.65 -0.87
N ARG A 85 12.41 11.94 -0.61
CA ARG A 85 12.12 13.01 -1.57
C ARG A 85 13.07 12.97 -2.76
N ASP A 86 14.36 12.85 -2.46
CA ASP A 86 15.42 12.80 -3.46
C ASP A 86 15.27 11.50 -4.26
N TYR A 87 15.05 10.37 -3.57
CA TYR A 87 14.77 9.08 -4.20
C TYR A 87 13.56 9.13 -5.15
N VAL A 88 12.43 9.69 -4.71
CA VAL A 88 11.23 9.79 -5.57
C VAL A 88 11.46 10.74 -6.74
N SER A 89 12.30 11.75 -6.60
CA SER A 89 12.64 12.70 -7.69
C SER A 89 13.57 12.09 -8.72
N ASP A 90 14.60 11.36 -8.28
CA ASP A 90 15.66 10.80 -9.13
C ASP A 90 15.26 9.46 -9.78
N GLU A 91 14.65 8.56 -9.00
CA GLU A 91 14.47 7.15 -9.36
C GLU A 91 13.08 6.81 -9.92
N CYS A 92 12.14 7.73 -9.80
CA CYS A 92 10.80 7.55 -10.33
C CYS A 92 10.63 8.53 -11.50
N GLU A 93 10.20 8.07 -12.66
CA GLU A 93 9.80 8.97 -13.74
C GLU A 93 8.42 9.56 -13.45
N ALA A 94 8.09 10.71 -14.05
CA ALA A 94 6.80 11.37 -13.80
C ALA A 94 5.60 10.54 -14.30
N ASP A 95 5.79 9.77 -15.37
CA ASP A 95 4.73 9.03 -16.07
C ASP A 95 4.75 7.51 -15.78
N GLN A 96 5.68 7.06 -14.93
CA GLN A 96 5.83 5.64 -14.59
C GLN A 96 5.16 5.32 -13.24
N PRO A 97 4.28 4.30 -13.18
CA PRO A 97 3.68 3.90 -11.93
C PRO A 97 4.71 3.24 -11.01
N VAL A 98 4.61 3.49 -9.71
CA VAL A 98 5.53 2.95 -8.71
C VAL A 98 4.73 2.25 -7.61
N VAL A 99 5.23 1.10 -7.17
CA VAL A 99 4.63 0.29 -6.12
C VAL A 99 5.56 0.28 -4.91
N PHE A 100 5.06 0.79 -3.79
CA PHE A 100 5.73 0.67 -2.49
C PHE A 100 5.12 -0.46 -1.67
N VAL A 101 5.96 -1.36 -1.17
CA VAL A 101 5.58 -2.45 -0.28
C VAL A 101 5.94 -2.07 1.15
N ILE A 102 4.92 -1.83 1.96
CA ILE A 102 5.04 -1.38 3.35
C ILE A 102 4.54 -2.48 4.28
N GLY A 103 5.37 -2.88 5.24
CA GLY A 103 5.07 -3.94 6.19
C GLY A 103 4.08 -3.48 7.26
N ALA A 104 2.83 -3.94 7.17
CA ALA A 104 1.81 -3.74 8.21
C ALA A 104 1.91 -4.80 9.32
N MET A 105 3.07 -4.89 9.98
CA MET A 105 3.37 -5.88 11.03
C MET A 105 3.96 -5.24 12.28
N ALA A 106 3.79 -5.88 13.44
CA ALA A 106 4.31 -5.36 14.72
C ALA A 106 5.84 -5.48 14.82
N LYS A 107 6.38 -6.62 14.37
CA LYS A 107 7.81 -6.90 14.26
C LYS A 107 8.02 -7.83 13.06
N GLY A 108 9.15 -7.67 12.39
CA GLY A 108 9.51 -8.47 11.22
C GLY A 108 10.07 -7.60 10.11
N SER A 109 10.43 -8.24 9.00
CA SER A 109 10.93 -7.61 7.80
C SER A 109 10.01 -7.94 6.63
N VAL A 110 9.85 -6.97 5.72
CA VAL A 110 9.12 -7.19 4.47
C VAL A 110 10.04 -8.01 3.57
N ASN A 111 9.69 -9.27 3.35
CA ASN A 111 10.33 -10.13 2.37
C ASN A 111 9.27 -10.57 1.35
N VAL A 112 9.39 -10.08 0.12
CA VAL A 112 8.46 -10.35 -0.97
C VAL A 112 9.27 -10.66 -2.22
N ASP A 113 8.89 -11.68 -2.97
CA ASP A 113 9.72 -12.17 -4.09
C ASP A 113 9.66 -11.29 -5.35
N TYR A 114 8.83 -10.26 -5.33
CA TYR A 114 8.58 -9.36 -6.47
C TYR A 114 9.17 -7.95 -6.28
N ASN A 115 9.95 -7.72 -5.21
CA ASN A 115 10.65 -6.45 -5.05
C ASN A 115 11.87 -6.39 -5.97
N GLU A 116 12.10 -5.21 -6.55
CA GLU A 116 13.29 -4.92 -7.36
C GLU A 116 14.35 -4.21 -6.50
N ASP A 117 13.90 -3.37 -5.56
CA ASP A 117 14.78 -2.63 -4.65
C ASP A 117 14.22 -2.66 -3.22
N THR A 118 15.11 -2.51 -2.23
CA THR A 118 14.74 -2.41 -0.81
C THR A 118 15.46 -1.24 -0.18
N ILE A 119 14.69 -0.25 0.27
CA ILE A 119 15.23 0.99 0.83
C ILE A 119 14.85 1.16 2.31
N SER A 120 15.67 1.93 3.01
CA SER A 120 15.32 2.49 4.31
C SER A 120 15.14 4.00 4.20
N ILE A 121 14.01 4.51 4.69
CA ILE A 121 13.68 5.95 4.61
C ILE A 121 14.03 6.72 5.89
N SER A 122 14.55 6.04 6.92
CA SER A 122 14.92 6.64 8.19
C SER A 122 15.92 5.77 8.94
N SER A 123 16.82 6.42 9.69
CA SER A 123 17.72 5.76 10.64
C SER A 123 16.99 5.26 11.90
N TYR A 124 15.72 5.61 12.08
CA TYR A 124 14.89 5.16 13.20
C TYR A 124 13.80 4.20 12.70
N PRO A 125 13.40 3.22 13.54
CA PRO A 125 12.26 2.36 13.20
C PRO A 125 10.99 3.20 13.16
N LEU A 126 10.29 3.15 12.03
CA LEU A 126 9.04 3.88 11.82
C LEU A 126 7.84 2.92 11.91
N SER A 127 6.70 3.46 12.37
CA SER A 127 5.43 2.74 12.22
C SER A 127 5.03 2.69 10.75
N ALA A 128 4.32 1.64 10.34
CA ALA A 128 3.81 1.51 8.96
C ALA A 128 2.99 2.74 8.53
N ALA A 129 2.17 3.29 9.45
CA ALA A 129 1.39 4.49 9.19
C ALA A 129 2.25 5.72 8.89
N LEU A 130 3.34 5.93 9.65
CA LEU A 130 4.25 7.04 9.42
C LEU A 130 5.07 6.85 8.14
N THR A 131 5.46 5.62 7.81
CA THR A 131 6.07 5.28 6.52
C THR A 131 5.14 5.63 5.36
N CYS A 132 3.87 5.21 5.41
CA CYS A 132 2.87 5.58 4.40
C CYS A 132 2.76 7.09 4.26
N ALA A 133 2.66 7.83 5.37
CA ALA A 133 2.54 9.29 5.36
C ALA A 133 3.75 9.96 4.71
N LYS A 134 4.98 9.53 5.03
CA LYS A 134 6.22 10.07 4.43
C LYS A 134 6.31 9.80 2.93
N VAL A 135 5.93 8.60 2.50
CA VAL A 135 5.92 8.24 1.08
C VAL A 135 4.88 9.08 0.34
N CYS A 136 3.65 9.18 0.84
CA CYS A 136 2.60 10.01 0.24
C CYS A 136 3.03 11.48 0.14
N ALA A 137 3.58 12.06 1.21
CA ALA A 137 4.06 13.44 1.21
C ALA A 137 5.17 13.69 0.17
N ALA A 138 6.07 12.73 -0.03
CA ALA A 138 7.11 12.85 -1.06
C ALA A 138 6.55 12.84 -2.49
N PHE A 139 5.52 12.03 -2.74
CA PHE A 139 4.81 12.02 -4.03
C PHE A 139 3.94 13.26 -4.23
N GLU A 140 3.32 13.78 -3.16
CA GLU A 140 2.59 15.04 -3.17
C GLU A 140 3.51 16.20 -3.59
N ASP A 141 4.69 16.32 -2.95
CA ASP A 141 5.72 17.31 -3.27
C ASP A 141 6.16 17.19 -4.74
N LYS A 142 6.41 15.97 -5.23
CA LYS A 142 6.88 15.73 -6.60
C LYS A 142 5.82 16.04 -7.66
N TRP A 143 4.57 15.62 -7.43
CA TRP A 143 3.48 15.80 -8.39
C TRP A 143 2.79 17.16 -8.28
N GLY A 144 3.21 18.01 -7.33
CA GLY A 144 2.59 19.32 -7.12
C GLY A 144 1.18 19.23 -6.57
N VAL A 145 0.87 18.18 -5.81
CA VAL A 145 -0.41 18.02 -5.11
C VAL A 145 -0.27 18.72 -3.76
N LEU A 146 -1.02 19.82 -3.58
CA LEU A 146 -0.98 20.70 -2.40
C LEU A 146 -2.07 20.37 -1.38
#